data_AF-A0A5Q0UKJ5-F1
#
_entry.id   AF-A0A5Q0UKJ5-F1
#
_cell.length_a   1.000
_cell.length_b   1.000
_cell.length_c   1.000
_cell.angle_alpha   90.00
_cell.angle_beta   90.00
_cell.angle_gamma   90.00
#
_symmetry.space_group_name_H-M   'P 1'
#
loop_
_entity.id
_entity.type
_entity.pdbx_description
1 polymer ?
#
loop_
_entity_poly.entity_id
_entity_poly.type
_entity_poly.pdbx_seq_one_letter_code
_entity_poly.pdbx_strand_id
1 'polypeptide(L)'
;MRSTLADDLREEYGQRSVRVNAGDTVEVLRGDYAGEEGEVVEVDLDDAAIYVEDVTVAAADGEDVPRPLDASNVRVTELDLDDDRREARLESEEDSA
;
A
#
# COMPACT_ATOMS: atom_id res chain seq x y z
N MET A 1 5.30 -8.36 1.34
CA MET A 1 4.70 -7.08 0.98
C MET A 1 4.06 -6.42 2.19
N ARG A 2 4.87 -5.88 3.10
CA ARG A 2 4.39 -5.06 4.22
C ARG A 2 4.93 -3.66 4.05
N SER A 3 4.11 -2.68 4.37
CA SER A 3 4.44 -1.27 4.31
C SER A 3 4.26 -0.63 5.68
N THR A 4 5.01 0.43 5.95
CA THR A 4 4.84 1.20 7.17
C THR A 4 3.48 1.88 7.20
N LEU A 5 2.81 1.84 8.35
CA LEU A 5 1.61 2.65 8.60
C LEU A 5 2.01 4.12 8.81
N ALA A 6 1.11 5.04 8.48
CA ALA A 6 1.15 6.44 8.91
C ALA A 6 1.05 6.54 10.43
N ASP A 7 1.52 7.66 11.00
CA ASP A 7 1.65 7.79 12.45
C ASP A 7 0.28 7.72 13.17
N ASP A 8 -0.78 8.27 12.58
CA ASP A 8 -2.15 8.15 13.11
C ASP A 8 -2.62 6.69 13.17
N LEU A 9 -2.42 5.92 12.09
CA LEU A 9 -2.78 4.50 12.03
C LEU A 9 -1.93 3.63 12.97
N ARG A 10 -0.68 4.02 13.22
CA ARG A 10 0.17 3.33 14.20
C ARG A 10 -0.34 3.53 15.62
N GLU A 11 -0.81 4.73 15.94
CA GLU A 11 -1.40 5.04 17.24
C GLU A 11 -2.75 4.32 17.42
N GLU A 12 -3.55 4.25 16.36
CA GLU A 12 -4.87 3.59 16.37
C GLU A 12 -4.77 2.08 16.55
N TYR A 13 -3.97 1.40 15.72
CA TYR A 13 -3.91 -0.07 15.69
C TYR A 13 -2.74 -0.65 16.49
N GLY A 14 -1.86 0.18 17.05
CA GLY A 14 -0.68 -0.28 17.81
C GLY A 14 0.36 -1.04 16.98
N GLN A 15 0.28 -0.98 15.65
CA GLN A 15 1.14 -1.72 14.73
C GLN A 15 2.05 -0.78 13.95
N ARG A 16 3.30 -1.19 13.67
CA ARG A 16 4.24 -0.35 12.91
C ARG A 16 4.02 -0.40 11.40
N SER A 17 3.52 -1.53 10.90
CA SER A 17 3.40 -1.86 9.48
C SER A 17 2.31 -2.89 9.26
N VAL A 18 1.68 -2.87 8.10
CA VAL A 18 0.59 -3.77 7.71
C VAL A 18 0.91 -4.46 6.38
N ARG A 19 0.27 -5.58 6.09
CA ARG A 19 0.21 -6.10 4.71
C ARG A 19 -0.64 -5.15 3.85
N VAL A 20 -0.07 -4.72 2.72
CA VAL A 20 -0.77 -3.90 1.74
C VAL A 20 -1.78 -4.76 0.99
N ASN A 21 -3.01 -4.27 0.87
CA ASN A 21 -4.07 -4.85 0.05
C ASN A 21 -4.48 -3.88 -1.06
N ALA A 22 -5.12 -4.41 -2.10
CA ALA A 22 -5.82 -3.57 -3.05
C ALA A 22 -6.96 -2.82 -2.34
N GLY A 23 -7.15 -1.55 -2.67
CA GLY A 23 -8.07 -0.62 -1.99
C GLY A 23 -7.44 0.22 -0.88
N ASP A 24 -6.24 -0.09 -0.39
CA ASP A 24 -5.53 0.79 0.55
C ASP A 24 -5.02 2.05 -0.15
N THR A 25 -5.07 3.21 0.51
CA THR A 25 -4.38 4.42 0.05
C THR A 25 -2.94 4.41 0.55
N VAL A 26 -2.00 4.69 -0.36
CA VAL A 26 -0.56 4.74 -0.05
C VAL A 26 0.10 6.02 -0.54
N GLU A 27 1.08 6.49 0.22
CA GLU A 27 2.03 7.55 -0.13
C GLU A 27 3.36 6.89 -0.56
N VAL A 28 3.89 7.27 -1.72
CA VAL A 28 5.20 6.82 -2.19
C VAL A 28 6.30 7.63 -1.49
N LEU A 29 7.17 6.98 -0.73
CA LEU A 29 8.25 7.63 0.02
C LEU A 29 9.57 7.74 -0.76
N ARG A 30 9.77 6.88 -1.76
CA ARG A 30 11.05 6.74 -2.47
C ARG A 30 10.85 6.47 -3.96
N GLY A 31 11.84 6.87 -4.76
CA GLY A 31 11.83 6.68 -6.21
C GLY A 31 11.41 7.96 -6.94
N ASP A 32 11.14 7.82 -8.23
CA ASP A 32 10.81 8.97 -9.10
C ASP A 32 9.44 9.58 -8.80
N TYR A 33 8.54 8.78 -8.20
CA TYR A 33 7.17 9.14 -7.83
C TYR A 33 7.04 9.51 -6.34
N ALA A 34 8.16 9.81 -5.67
CA ALA A 34 8.14 10.12 -4.24
C ALA A 34 7.33 11.40 -3.95
N GLY A 35 6.40 11.30 -2.99
CA GLY A 35 5.44 12.35 -2.63
C GLY A 35 4.09 12.23 -3.34
N GLU A 36 3.92 11.26 -4.23
CA GLU A 36 2.62 10.94 -4.83
C GLU A 36 1.81 10.01 -3.92
N GLU A 37 0.50 10.23 -3.89
CA GLU A 37 -0.46 9.47 -3.11
C GLU A 37 -1.49 8.86 -4.07
N GLY A 38 -1.89 7.61 -3.83
CA GLY A 38 -2.88 6.93 -4.66
C GLY A 38 -3.38 5.63 -4.05
N GLU A 39 -4.48 5.12 -4.60
CA GLU A 39 -5.04 3.81 -4.21
C GLU A 39 -4.19 2.67 -4.79
N VAL A 40 -4.01 1.60 -4.03
CA VAL A 40 -3.40 0.36 -4.53
C VAL A 40 -4.42 -0.38 -5.39
N VAL A 41 -4.17 -0.43 -6.70
CA VAL A 41 -5.05 -1.08 -7.67
C VAL A 41 -4.83 -2.60 -7.67
N GLU A 42 -3.58 -3.05 -7.58
CA GLU A 42 -3.24 -4.46 -7.64
C GLU A 42 -2.02 -4.80 -6.77
N VAL A 43 -2.04 -6.01 -6.21
CA VAL A 43 -1.00 -6.56 -5.34
C VAL A 43 -0.57 -7.91 -5.90
N ASP A 44 0.58 -7.96 -6.56
CA ASP A 44 1.14 -9.16 -7.16
C ASP A 44 2.04 -9.89 -6.16
N LEU A 45 1.59 -11.05 -5.69
CA LEU A 45 2.30 -11.86 -4.70
C LEU A 45 3.43 -12.71 -5.29
N ASP A 46 3.37 -13.02 -6.59
CA ASP A 46 4.38 -13.81 -7.28
C ASP A 46 5.63 -12.96 -7.52
N ASP A 47 5.46 -11.72 -7.98
CA ASP A 47 6.54 -10.76 -8.22
C ASP A 47 6.84 -9.85 -7.01
N ALA A 48 6.04 -9.97 -5.95
CA ALA A 48 6.14 -9.15 -4.73
C ALA A 48 6.12 -7.63 -5.02
N ALA A 49 5.25 -7.22 -5.95
CA ALA A 49 5.06 -5.85 -6.37
C ALA A 49 3.65 -5.34 -6.08
N ILE A 50 3.52 -4.03 -5.88
CA ILE A 50 2.23 -3.34 -5.83
C ILE A 50 2.12 -2.33 -6.97
N TYR A 51 0.90 -2.12 -7.46
CA TYR A 51 0.57 -1.13 -8.47
C TYR A 51 -0.35 -0.09 -7.84
N VAL A 52 0.04 1.17 -7.96
CA VAL A 52 -0.66 2.31 -7.36
C VAL A 52 -1.27 3.14 -8.49
N GLU A 53 -2.46 3.67 -8.26
CA GLU A 53 -3.13 4.58 -9.19
C GLU A 53 -2.22 5.79 -9.50
N ASP A 54 -2.28 6.27 -10.75
CA ASP A 54 -1.44 7.35 -11.30
C ASP A 54 0.09 7.14 -11.28
N VAL A 55 0.59 6.06 -10.68
CA VAL A 55 2.00 5.66 -10.77
C VAL A 55 2.23 4.84 -12.05
N THR A 56 2.32 5.55 -13.17
CA THR A 56 2.41 4.96 -14.52
C THR A 56 3.60 5.50 -15.32
N VAL A 57 4.03 4.72 -16.31
CA VAL A 57 5.05 5.13 -17.30
C VAL A 57 4.45 5.08 -18.70
N ALA A 58 4.75 6.09 -19.52
CA ALA A 58 4.33 6.10 -20.92
C ALA A 58 5.14 5.08 -21.73
N ALA A 59 4.45 4.13 -22.36
CA ALA A 59 5.00 3.20 -23.31
C ALA A 59 5.33 3.89 -24.66
N ALA A 60 6.03 3.19 -25.55
CA ALA A 60 6.51 3.77 -26.81
C ALA A 60 5.37 4.16 -27.78
N ASP A 61 4.22 3.54 -27.63
CA ASP A 61 2.96 3.83 -28.32
C ASP A 61 2.12 4.92 -27.64
N GLY A 62 2.53 5.40 -26.47
CA GLY A 62 1.88 6.47 -25.72
C GLY A 62 0.80 6.00 -24.75
N GLU A 63 0.65 4.68 -24.56
CA GLU A 63 -0.21 4.12 -23.51
C GLU A 63 0.48 4.22 -22.14
N ASP A 64 -0.25 4.59 -21.10
CA ASP A 64 0.26 4.62 -19.73
C ASP A 64 0.15 3.22 -19.12
N VAL A 65 1.30 2.63 -18.78
CA VAL A 65 1.36 1.32 -18.14
C VAL A 65 1.75 1.46 -16.66
N PRO A 66 1.13 0.70 -15.75
CA PRO A 66 1.40 0.83 -14.33
C PRO A 66 2.86 0.44 -14.01
N ARG A 67 3.52 1.23 -13.18
CA ARG A 67 4.90 0.95 -12.76
C ARG A 67 4.86 0.13 -11.46
N PRO A 68 5.50 -1.06 -11.41
CA PRO A 68 5.55 -1.85 -10.20
C PRO A 68 6.38 -1.14 -9.13
N LEU A 69 5.86 -1.11 -7.90
CA LEU A 69 6.53 -0.57 -6.72
C LEU A 69 6.80 -1.67 -5.69
N ASP A 70 7.91 -1.51 -4.96
CA ASP A 70 8.19 -2.33 -3.78
C ASP A 70 7.46 -1.74 -2.55
N ALA A 71 6.76 -2.59 -1.80
CA ALA A 71 5.98 -2.17 -0.63
C ALA A 71 6.81 -1.47 0.46
N SER A 72 8.14 -1.66 0.51
CA SER A 72 9.02 -0.95 1.47
C SER A 72 9.29 0.51 1.10
N ASN A 73 8.98 0.91 -0.14
CA ASN A 73 9.13 2.27 -0.63
C ASN A 73 7.87 3.12 -0.47
N VAL A 74 6.78 2.55 0.07
CA VAL A 74 5.53 3.25 0.31
C VAL A 74 5.20 3.32 1.80
N ARG A 75 4.19 4.12 2.14
CA ARG A 75 3.55 4.21 3.45
C ARG A 75 2.05 4.11 3.25
N VAL A 76 1.36 3.34 4.08
CA VAL A 76 -0.12 3.29 4.06
C VAL A 76 -0.67 4.46 4.84
N THR A 77 -1.52 5.26 4.19
CA THR A 77 -2.19 6.44 4.75
C THR A 77 -3.63 6.15 5.13
N GLU A 78 -4.32 5.28 4.39
CA GLU A 78 -5.68 4.82 4.69
C GLU A 78 -5.82 3.32 4.41
N LEU A 79 -6.66 2.63 5.19
CA LEU A 79 -6.86 1.19 5.10
C LEU A 79 -8.24 0.86 4.54
N ASP A 80 -8.30 -0.11 3.64
CA ASP A 80 -9.54 -0.75 3.24
C ASP A 80 -9.94 -1.84 4.27
N LEU A 81 -11.06 -1.63 4.97
CA LEU A 81 -11.53 -2.49 6.06
C LEU A 81 -12.83 -3.23 5.72
N ASP A 82 -13.14 -3.41 4.44
CA ASP A 82 -14.33 -4.16 4.00
C ASP A 82 -14.28 -5.65 4.43
N ASP A 83 -13.10 -6.20 4.70
CA ASP A 83 -12.92 -7.55 5.27
C ASP A 83 -12.91 -7.52 6.81
N ASP A 84 -14.00 -7.98 7.43
CA ASP A 84 -14.15 -8.14 8.89
C ASP A 84 -12.95 -8.86 9.54
N ARG A 85 -12.33 -9.83 8.84
CA ARG A 85 -11.18 -10.57 9.39
C ARG A 85 -9.91 -9.75 9.39
N ARG A 86 -9.79 -8.79 8.48
CA ARG A 86 -8.65 -7.86 8.43
C ARG A 86 -8.78 -6.86 9.55
N GLU A 87 -9.95 -6.25 9.69
CA GLU A 87 -10.25 -5.31 10.78
C GLU A 87 -9.99 -5.96 12.14
N ALA A 88 -10.57 -7.15 12.40
CA ALA A 88 -10.37 -7.86 13.66
C ALA A 88 -8.89 -8.20 13.97
N ARG A 89 -8.06 -8.46 12.95
CA ARG A 89 -6.61 -8.69 13.12
C ARG A 89 -5.84 -7.40 13.36
N LEU A 90 -6.32 -6.28 12.83
CA LEU A 90 -5.69 -4.98 13.05
C LEU A 90 -5.91 -4.50 14.47
N GLU A 91 -7.10 -4.73 15.03
CA GLU A 91 -7.47 -4.33 16.39
C GLU A 91 -6.93 -5.26 17.49
N SER A 92 -6.50 -6.48 17.15
CA SER A 92 -6.04 -7.44 18.16
C SER A 92 -4.63 -7.10 18.67
N GLU A 93 -4.43 -7.14 19.99
CA GLU A 93 -3.10 -6.93 20.60
C GLU A 93 -2.18 -8.16 20.51
N GLU A 94 -2.76 -9.35 20.28
CA GLU A 94 -2.04 -10.63 20.24
C GLU A 94 -1.61 -11.04 18.82
N ASP A 95 -2.32 -10.58 17.78
CA ASP A 95 -2.09 -10.92 16.38
C ASP A 95 -1.75 -9.67 15.56
N SER A 96 -0.82 -9.80 14.59
CA SER A 96 -0.45 -8.70 13.70
C SER A 96 -1.01 -8.93 12.30
N ALA A 97 -1.64 -7.91 11.72
CA ALA A 97 -2.22 -7.96 10.37
C ALA A 97 -1.19 -7.70 9.25
#